data_AF-A0A497XX21-F1
#
_entry.id   AF-A0A497XX21-F1
#
_cell.length_a   1.000
_cell.length_b   1.000
_cell.length_c   1.000
_cell.angle_alpha   90.00
_cell.angle_beta   90.00
_cell.angle_gamma   90.00
#
_symmetry.space_group_name_H-M   'P 1'
#
loop_
_entity.id
_entity.type
_entity.pdbx_description
1 polymer ?
#
loop_
_entity_poly.entity_id
_entity_poly.type
_entity_poly.pdbx_seq_one_letter_code
_entity_poly.pdbx_strand_id
1 'polypeptide(L)'
;MLPKKANPVKTYSIQNIKYMKLSILAFLLTFSGITAIFAQTNSAANKEAYTKMITERAAKIVTKLYLNDAKKTEKATVIVRDQYSNLNDIYAARDARVKEIKEKNKDNKVERDSALAKDGLIVERALNKLHKKYISKLSAQLTNEQVELVKNGMTYNVLPITYKAYQEEILTLTEDQKKQILSWLTEAREHAMDAESSDKKHAWFGKYKGRINNYLSAAGYDLKKEGIEWEKRRKAKAGVN
;
A
#
# COMPACT_ATOMS: atom_id res chain seq x y z
N MET A 1 -50.95 39.00 -42.07
CA MET A 1 -50.88 39.95 -43.20
C MET A 1 -49.40 40.17 -43.52
N LEU A 2 -48.92 39.55 -44.60
CA LEU A 2 -47.67 39.97 -45.24
C LEU A 2 -47.92 41.29 -45.98
N PRO A 3 -46.87 42.11 -46.16
CA PRO A 3 -46.64 42.63 -47.50
C PRO A 3 -45.21 42.41 -48.01
N LYS A 4 -45.16 42.27 -49.34
CA LYS A 4 -44.05 41.95 -50.22
C LYS A 4 -43.19 43.17 -50.56
N LYS A 5 -41.90 42.88 -50.81
CA LYS A 5 -41.00 43.36 -51.88
C LYS A 5 -41.03 44.85 -52.29
N ALA A 6 -39.83 45.46 -52.32
CA ALA A 6 -39.16 45.86 -53.57
C ALA A 6 -37.72 46.36 -53.30
N ASN A 7 -36.76 45.85 -54.08
CA ASN A 7 -35.46 46.48 -54.31
C ASN A 7 -35.59 47.45 -55.49
N PRO A 8 -34.74 48.49 -55.54
CA PRO A 8 -33.97 48.68 -56.77
C PRO A 8 -32.49 49.00 -56.55
N VAL A 9 -31.71 48.50 -57.51
CA VAL A 9 -30.25 48.61 -57.68
C VAL A 9 -29.87 50.03 -58.13
N LYS A 10 -28.79 50.61 -57.58
CA LYS A 10 -27.84 51.43 -58.35
C LYS A 10 -26.42 51.25 -57.80
N THR A 11 -25.59 50.72 -58.69
CA THR A 11 -24.13 50.59 -58.65
C THR A 11 -23.44 51.95 -58.60
N TYR A 12 -22.44 52.14 -57.73
CA TYR A 12 -21.20 52.84 -58.08
C TYR A 12 -20.05 52.30 -57.21
N SER A 13 -19.01 51.86 -57.92
CA SER A 13 -17.67 51.56 -57.44
C SER A 13 -17.07 52.71 -56.64
N ILE A 14 -16.32 52.41 -55.58
CA ILE A 14 -14.99 52.97 -55.26
C ILE A 14 -14.45 52.21 -54.02
N GLN A 15 -13.38 51.45 -54.27
CA GLN A 15 -12.26 51.16 -53.37
C GLN A 15 -12.57 50.73 -51.92
N ASN A 16 -12.71 49.42 -51.73
CA ASN A 16 -12.55 48.75 -50.44
C ASN A 16 -11.08 48.77 -50.02
N ILE A 17 -10.75 49.68 -49.10
CA ILE A 17 -9.59 49.55 -48.20
C ILE A 17 -10.13 49.02 -46.88
N LYS A 18 -9.87 47.73 -46.58
CA LYS A 18 -9.43 47.23 -45.27
C LYS A 18 -9.61 45.73 -45.15
N TYR A 19 -8.47 45.06 -45.00
CA TYR A 19 -8.24 43.77 -44.34
C TYR A 19 -9.06 42.57 -44.85
N MET A 20 -8.38 41.64 -45.53
CA MET A 20 -8.16 40.27 -45.05
C MET A 20 -7.55 39.42 -46.19
N LYS A 21 -6.59 38.58 -45.80
CA LYS A 21 -6.10 37.35 -46.46
C LYS A 21 -4.75 37.42 -47.20
N LEU A 22 -3.81 36.77 -46.51
CA LEU A 22 -2.85 35.79 -47.02
C LEU A 22 -1.68 36.32 -47.87
N SER A 23 -0.56 36.53 -47.18
CA SER A 23 0.70 35.82 -47.50
C SER A 23 1.74 36.12 -46.42
N ILE A 24 1.85 35.25 -45.40
CA ILE A 24 3.09 35.10 -44.64
C ILE A 24 3.33 33.60 -44.46
N LEU A 25 4.10 33.07 -45.41
CA LEU A 25 4.95 31.91 -45.22
C LEU A 25 6.15 32.35 -44.38
N ALA A 26 6.15 32.04 -43.09
CA ALA A 26 7.35 31.80 -42.27
C ALA A 26 6.93 31.56 -40.81
N PHE A 27 7.70 30.70 -40.13
CA PHE A 27 7.63 30.42 -38.69
C PHE A 27 6.63 29.34 -38.23
N LEU A 28 6.91 28.09 -38.61
CA LEU A 28 6.36 26.92 -37.92
C LEU A 28 7.46 25.90 -37.68
N LEU A 29 8.41 26.28 -36.82
CA LEU A 29 9.43 25.39 -36.24
C LEU A 29 10.00 26.10 -35.01
N THR A 30 9.32 25.94 -33.86
CA THR A 30 9.87 25.91 -32.49
C THR A 30 8.75 26.10 -31.47
N PHE A 31 8.03 25.03 -31.12
CA PHE A 31 7.41 24.91 -29.78
C PHE A 31 7.04 23.45 -29.50
N SER A 32 8.04 22.60 -29.34
CA SER A 32 7.87 21.29 -28.70
C SER A 32 8.90 21.20 -27.59
N GLY A 33 8.59 21.83 -26.45
CA GLY A 33 9.46 21.83 -25.27
C GLY A 33 8.76 21.94 -23.92
N ILE A 34 7.44 22.16 -23.86
CA ILE A 34 6.76 22.44 -22.56
C ILE A 34 6.00 21.24 -21.98
N THR A 35 5.79 20.16 -22.74
CA THR A 35 5.08 18.97 -22.22
C THR A 35 5.91 18.11 -21.26
N ALA A 36 7.25 18.16 -21.35
CA ALA A 36 8.13 17.40 -20.45
C ALA A 36 8.16 17.98 -19.02
N ILE A 37 8.02 19.30 -18.86
CA ILE A 37 8.18 19.99 -17.57
C ILE A 37 7.01 19.65 -16.63
N PHE A 38 5.78 19.58 -17.14
CA PHE A 38 4.58 19.28 -16.33
C PHE A 38 4.49 17.81 -15.86
N ALA A 39 5.01 16.85 -16.63
CA ALA A 39 5.05 15.45 -16.20
C ALA A 39 6.14 15.22 -15.14
N GLN A 40 7.27 15.92 -15.28
CA GLN A 40 8.41 15.80 -14.37
C GLN A 40 8.15 16.48 -13.02
N THR A 41 7.50 17.65 -13.00
CA THR A 41 7.10 18.35 -11.77
C THR A 41 6.04 17.59 -10.97
N ASN A 42 5.04 17.00 -11.63
CA ASN A 42 4.03 16.16 -10.98
C ASN A 42 4.66 14.88 -10.37
N SER A 43 5.63 14.26 -11.04
CA SER A 43 6.32 13.09 -10.48
C SER A 43 7.18 13.42 -9.26
N ALA A 44 7.86 14.57 -9.27
CA ALA A 44 8.71 15.03 -8.17
C ALA A 44 7.88 15.44 -6.94
N ALA A 45 6.81 16.22 -7.14
CA ALA A 45 5.89 16.61 -6.08
C ALA A 45 5.18 15.40 -5.45
N ASN A 46 4.76 14.42 -6.26
CA ASN A 46 4.16 13.18 -5.76
C ASN A 46 5.16 12.35 -4.95
N LYS A 47 6.43 12.30 -5.37
CA LYS A 47 7.50 11.60 -4.64
C LYS A 47 7.83 12.27 -3.31
N GLU A 48 7.86 13.60 -3.26
CA GLU A 48 8.07 14.35 -2.02
C GLU A 48 6.92 14.15 -1.03
N ALA A 49 5.67 14.28 -1.50
CA ALA A 49 4.48 14.03 -0.68
C ALA A 49 4.45 12.59 -0.13
N TYR A 50 4.77 11.61 -0.97
CA TYR A 50 4.89 10.22 -0.55
C TYR A 50 5.98 10.05 0.52
N THR A 51 7.17 10.61 0.28
CA THR A 51 8.31 10.54 1.22
C THR A 51 7.95 11.15 2.57
N LYS A 52 7.26 12.30 2.58
CA LYS A 52 6.76 12.93 3.82
C LYS A 52 5.81 12.01 4.57
N MET A 53 4.80 11.45 3.87
CA MET A 53 3.81 10.55 4.47
C MET A 53 4.46 9.31 5.13
N ILE A 54 5.40 8.64 4.44
CA ILE A 54 6.07 7.46 5.00
C ILE A 54 7.04 7.82 6.13
N THR A 55 7.61 9.04 6.11
CA THR A 55 8.44 9.56 7.21
C THR A 55 7.61 9.79 8.46
N GLU A 56 6.46 10.46 8.34
CA GLU A 56 5.53 10.68 9.45
C GLU A 56 5.01 9.35 10.02
N ARG A 57 4.70 8.38 9.15
CA ARG A 57 4.30 7.04 9.57
C ARG A 57 5.41 6.34 10.35
N ALA A 58 6.65 6.37 9.85
CA ALA A 58 7.81 5.80 10.51
C ALA A 58 8.06 6.44 11.88
N ALA A 59 8.00 7.78 11.96
CA ALA A 59 8.15 8.52 13.20
C ALA A 59 7.10 8.08 14.24
N LYS A 60 5.82 7.98 13.86
CA LYS A 60 4.75 7.51 14.75
C LYS A 60 4.97 6.10 15.30
N ILE A 61 5.65 5.23 14.55
CA ILE A 61 6.03 3.89 15.02
C ILE A 61 7.18 4.00 16.02
N VAL A 62 8.25 4.73 15.67
CA VAL A 62 9.46 4.83 16.47
C VAL A 62 9.23 5.61 17.78
N THR A 63 8.35 6.60 17.81
CA THR A 63 7.98 7.31 19.07
C THR A 63 7.47 6.34 20.14
N LYS A 64 6.79 5.25 19.76
CA LYS A 64 6.27 4.24 20.69
C LYS A 64 7.35 3.34 21.30
N LEU A 65 8.59 3.46 20.85
CA LEU A 65 9.74 2.74 21.41
C LEU A 65 10.34 3.44 22.63
N TYR A 66 9.93 4.70 22.90
CA TYR A 66 10.43 5.51 24.03
C TYR A 66 11.96 5.55 24.11
N LEU A 67 12.62 5.79 22.97
CA LEU A 67 14.07 5.89 22.89
C LEU A 67 14.55 7.22 23.50
N ASN A 68 15.53 7.14 24.41
CA ASN A 68 16.12 8.32 25.06
C ASN A 68 17.23 8.99 24.22
N ASP A 69 17.70 8.33 23.16
CA ASP A 69 18.77 8.83 22.28
C ASP A 69 18.16 9.38 20.97
N ALA A 70 18.26 10.69 20.77
CA ALA A 70 17.71 11.37 19.60
C ALA A 70 18.33 10.89 18.27
N LYS A 71 19.64 10.62 18.23
CA LYS A 71 20.32 10.12 17.02
C LYS A 71 19.85 8.71 16.69
N LYS A 72 19.63 7.88 17.72
CA LYS A 72 19.10 6.53 17.58
C LYS A 72 17.65 6.54 17.06
N THR A 73 16.82 7.44 17.59
CA THR A 73 15.44 7.69 17.12
C THR A 73 15.41 8.10 15.65
N GLU A 74 16.27 9.04 15.25
CA GLU A 74 16.37 9.49 13.86
C GLU A 74 16.78 8.34 12.93
N LYS A 75 17.84 7.60 13.28
CA LYS A 75 18.29 6.43 12.51
C LYS A 75 17.21 5.37 12.36
N ALA A 76 16.53 5.00 13.45
CA ALA A 76 15.45 4.03 13.40
C ALA A 76 14.29 4.52 12.51
N THR A 77 13.94 5.81 12.60
CA THR A 77 12.90 6.42 11.75
C THR A 77 13.27 6.36 10.27
N VAL A 78 14.52 6.68 9.92
CA VAL A 78 15.04 6.58 8.56
C VAL A 78 15.00 5.13 8.06
N ILE A 79 15.42 4.15 8.88
CA ILE A 79 15.40 2.73 8.51
C ILE A 79 13.97 2.25 8.20
N VAL A 80 12.98 2.60 9.04
CA VAL A 80 11.57 2.22 8.85
C VAL A 80 10.99 2.92 7.62
N ARG A 81 11.26 4.22 7.44
CA ARG A 81 10.85 4.99 6.25
C ARG A 81 11.38 4.34 4.97
N ASP A 82 12.68 4.05 4.93
CA ASP A 82 13.32 3.46 3.76
C ASP A 82 12.75 2.08 3.44
N GLN A 83 12.34 1.30 4.44
CA GLN A 83 11.66 0.03 4.20
C GLN A 83 10.34 0.22 3.43
N TYR A 84 9.52 1.21 3.80
CA TYR A 84 8.30 1.52 3.03
C TYR A 84 8.63 1.91 1.59
N SER A 85 9.65 2.75 1.38
CA SER A 85 10.07 3.14 0.03
C SER A 85 10.56 1.93 -0.79
N ASN A 86 11.41 1.09 -0.21
CA ASN A 86 11.98 -0.07 -0.90
C ASN A 86 10.90 -1.10 -1.26
N LEU A 87 9.91 -1.31 -0.38
CA LEU A 87 8.75 -2.16 -0.68
C LEU A 87 7.96 -1.59 -1.85
N ASN A 88 7.67 -0.28 -1.82
CA ASN A 88 6.98 0.40 -2.91
C ASN A 88 7.70 0.23 -4.26
N ASP A 89 9.04 0.36 -4.28
CA ASP A 89 9.82 0.20 -5.51
C ASP A 89 9.72 -1.24 -6.07
N ILE A 90 9.77 -2.26 -5.20
CA ILE A 90 9.59 -3.67 -5.60
C ILE A 90 8.21 -3.88 -6.21
N TYR A 91 7.16 -3.38 -5.55
CA TYR A 91 5.78 -3.57 -6.01
C TYR A 91 5.44 -2.74 -7.26
N ALA A 92 5.95 -1.51 -7.38
CA ALA A 92 5.79 -0.71 -8.60
C ALA A 92 6.45 -1.40 -9.81
N ALA A 93 7.64 -1.97 -9.63
CA ALA A 93 8.31 -2.74 -10.67
C ALA A 93 7.53 -4.03 -11.02
N ARG A 94 6.95 -4.71 -10.01
CA ARG A 94 6.05 -5.86 -10.21
C ARG A 94 4.84 -5.48 -11.03
N ASP A 95 4.16 -4.39 -10.67
CA ASP A 95 2.93 -3.95 -11.34
C ASP A 95 3.18 -3.61 -12.83
N ALA A 96 4.31 -2.97 -13.13
CA ALA A 96 4.74 -2.72 -14.50
C ALA A 96 4.92 -4.03 -15.29
N ARG A 97 5.69 -4.99 -14.75
CA ARG A 97 5.91 -6.29 -15.40
C ARG A 97 4.63 -7.10 -15.55
N VAL A 98 3.75 -7.10 -14.55
CA VAL A 98 2.45 -7.78 -14.62
C VAL A 98 1.57 -7.19 -15.71
N LYS A 99 1.56 -5.85 -15.87
CA LYS A 99 0.84 -5.19 -16.97
C LYS A 99 1.38 -5.65 -18.32
N GLU A 100 2.69 -5.65 -18.51
CA GLU A 100 3.34 -6.11 -19.75
C GLU A 100 3.07 -7.59 -20.05
N ILE A 101 3.16 -8.48 -19.04
CA ILE A 101 2.88 -9.91 -19.17
C ILE A 101 1.44 -10.14 -19.61
N LYS A 102 0.48 -9.40 -19.01
CA LYS A 102 -0.94 -9.50 -19.35
C LYS A 102 -1.23 -9.03 -20.77
N GLU A 103 -0.60 -7.94 -21.21
CA GLU A 103 -0.76 -7.42 -22.57
C GLU A 103 -0.17 -8.37 -23.61
N LYS A 104 1.09 -8.80 -23.41
CA LYS A 104 1.79 -9.71 -24.33
C LYS A 104 1.09 -11.05 -24.51
N ASN A 105 0.43 -11.55 -23.45
CA ASN A 105 -0.21 -12.86 -23.41
C ASN A 105 -1.74 -12.75 -23.21
N LYS A 106 -2.37 -11.73 -23.78
CA LYS A 106 -3.81 -11.48 -23.61
C LYS A 106 -4.68 -12.68 -24.04
N ASP A 107 -4.31 -13.32 -25.15
CA ASP A 107 -5.08 -14.44 -25.74
C ASP A 107 -4.55 -15.83 -25.34
N ASN A 108 -3.43 -15.90 -24.62
CA ASN A 108 -2.84 -17.17 -24.17
C ASN A 108 -2.78 -17.25 -22.65
N LYS A 109 -3.84 -17.82 -22.05
CA LYS A 109 -3.95 -17.96 -20.59
C LYS A 109 -2.83 -18.79 -19.99
N VAL A 110 -2.41 -19.88 -20.64
CA VAL A 110 -1.38 -20.79 -20.12
C VAL A 110 -0.04 -20.07 -20.02
N GLU A 111 0.39 -19.40 -21.10
CA GLU A 111 1.64 -18.65 -21.10
C GLU A 111 1.59 -17.47 -20.13
N ARG A 112 0.46 -16.77 -20.06
CA ARG A 112 0.24 -15.68 -19.09
C ARG A 112 0.40 -16.15 -17.65
N ASP A 113 -0.29 -17.22 -17.26
CA ASP A 113 -0.26 -17.71 -15.88
C ASP A 113 1.14 -18.23 -15.51
N SER A 114 1.83 -18.90 -16.44
CA SER A 114 3.22 -19.32 -16.29
C SER A 114 4.17 -18.14 -16.08
N ALA A 115 4.04 -17.09 -16.90
CA ALA A 115 4.85 -15.88 -16.78
C ALA A 115 4.58 -15.11 -15.48
N LEU A 116 3.32 -15.01 -15.05
CA LEU A 116 2.95 -14.40 -13.76
C LEU A 116 3.50 -15.19 -12.56
N ALA A 117 3.50 -16.52 -12.62
CA ALA A 117 4.10 -17.35 -11.58
C ALA A 117 5.62 -17.14 -11.50
N LYS A 118 6.31 -17.06 -12.64
CA LYS A 118 7.74 -16.74 -12.70
C LYS A 118 8.04 -15.36 -12.12
N ASP A 119 7.24 -14.34 -12.43
CA ASP A 119 7.39 -13.00 -11.84
C ASP A 119 7.16 -13.01 -10.33
N GLY A 120 6.19 -13.79 -9.84
CA GLY A 120 5.96 -14.00 -8.41
C GLY A 120 7.22 -14.46 -7.67
N LEU A 121 7.96 -15.41 -8.24
CA LEU A 121 9.22 -15.90 -7.66
C LEU A 121 10.34 -14.84 -7.67
N ILE A 122 10.35 -13.94 -8.65
CA ILE A 122 11.31 -12.81 -8.71
C ILE A 122 11.01 -11.84 -7.57
N VAL A 123 9.74 -11.50 -7.38
CA VAL A 123 9.27 -10.59 -6.33
C VAL A 123 9.55 -11.18 -4.95
N GLU A 124 9.25 -12.47 -4.74
CA GLU A 124 9.52 -13.16 -3.48
C GLU A 124 11.01 -13.13 -3.12
N ARG A 125 11.90 -13.39 -4.08
CA ARG A 125 13.35 -13.29 -3.87
C ARG A 125 13.79 -11.88 -3.50
N ALA A 126 13.22 -10.86 -4.14
CA ALA A 126 13.52 -9.47 -3.83
C ALA A 126 13.04 -9.08 -2.41
N LEU A 127 11.82 -9.46 -2.04
CA LEU A 127 11.25 -9.24 -0.71
C LEU A 127 12.08 -9.95 0.36
N ASN A 128 12.43 -11.22 0.18
CA ASN A 128 13.25 -11.97 1.14
C ASN A 128 14.64 -11.34 1.35
N LYS A 129 15.27 -10.83 0.29
CA LYS A 129 16.55 -10.11 0.39
C LYS A 129 16.39 -8.79 1.14
N LEU A 130 15.33 -8.03 0.84
CA LEU A 130 15.03 -6.76 1.50
C LEU A 130 14.73 -6.99 2.98
N HIS A 131 13.91 -7.98 3.32
CA HIS A 131 13.55 -8.36 4.68
C HIS A 131 14.77 -8.61 5.55
N LYS A 132 15.69 -9.49 5.11
CA LYS A 132 16.92 -9.79 5.86
C LYS A 132 17.76 -8.54 6.09
N LYS A 133 17.90 -7.69 5.08
CA LYS A 133 18.64 -6.42 5.18
C LYS A 133 17.97 -5.46 6.16
N TYR A 134 16.64 -5.38 6.13
CA TYR A 134 15.86 -4.52 7.01
C TYR A 134 16.00 -4.92 8.47
N ILE A 135 15.79 -6.21 8.79
CA ILE A 135 15.92 -6.73 10.15
C ILE A 135 17.35 -6.52 10.67
N SER A 136 18.37 -6.80 9.86
CA SER A 136 19.76 -6.56 10.24
C SER A 136 20.03 -5.08 10.57
N LYS A 137 19.51 -4.14 9.76
CA LYS A 137 19.64 -2.70 10.03
C LYS A 137 18.94 -2.29 11.32
N LEU A 138 17.73 -2.80 11.57
CA LEU A 138 16.99 -2.51 12.81
C LEU A 138 17.72 -3.06 14.02
N SER A 139 18.14 -4.33 14.00
CA SER A 139 18.84 -4.98 15.12
C SER A 139 20.20 -4.36 15.43
N ALA A 140 20.84 -3.69 14.46
CA ALA A 140 22.04 -2.90 14.73
C ALA A 140 21.75 -1.63 15.55
N GLN A 141 20.49 -1.18 15.58
CA GLN A 141 20.07 0.02 16.30
C GLN A 141 19.17 -0.31 17.48
N LEU A 142 18.46 -1.43 17.54
CA LEU A 142 17.37 -1.66 18.51
C LEU A 142 17.57 -2.98 19.24
N THR A 143 17.04 -3.08 20.47
CA THR A 143 16.95 -4.38 21.15
C THR A 143 15.95 -5.29 20.44
N ASN A 144 15.97 -6.59 20.73
CA ASN A 144 15.03 -7.53 20.15
C ASN A 144 13.57 -7.12 20.41
N GLU A 145 13.27 -6.68 21.63
CA GLU A 145 11.92 -6.23 22.03
C GLU A 145 11.50 -4.98 21.25
N GLN A 146 12.43 -4.05 21.03
CA GLN A 146 12.16 -2.85 20.23
C GLN A 146 11.95 -3.17 18.74
N VAL A 147 12.69 -4.15 18.19
CA VAL A 147 12.45 -4.65 16.84
C VAL A 147 11.04 -5.24 16.73
N GLU A 148 10.61 -6.03 17.72
CA GLU A 148 9.26 -6.59 17.77
C GLU A 148 8.16 -5.51 17.82
N LEU A 149 8.39 -4.42 18.56
CA LEU A 149 7.49 -3.26 18.56
C LEU A 149 7.43 -2.55 17.21
N VAL A 150 8.56 -2.42 16.49
CA VAL A 150 8.56 -1.87 15.12
C VAL A 150 7.76 -2.76 14.18
N LYS A 151 7.98 -4.08 14.20
CA LYS A 151 7.22 -5.04 13.39
C LYS A 151 5.72 -4.91 13.66
N ASN A 152 5.33 -4.88 14.94
CA ASN A 152 3.93 -4.68 15.34
C ASN A 152 3.38 -3.35 14.81
N GLY A 153 4.14 -2.25 14.94
CA GLY A 153 3.74 -0.93 14.44
C GLY A 153 3.50 -0.92 12.92
N MET A 154 4.37 -1.57 12.15
CA MET A 154 4.24 -1.68 10.69
C MET A 154 3.06 -2.53 10.23
N THR A 155 2.54 -3.37 11.11
CA THR A 155 1.42 -4.29 10.87
C THR A 155 0.21 -3.97 11.74
N TYR A 156 0.02 -2.70 12.09
CA TYR A 156 -1.16 -2.18 12.81
C TYR A 156 -1.45 -2.88 14.15
N ASN A 157 -0.42 -3.43 14.80
CA ASN A 157 -0.51 -4.19 16.04
C ASN A 157 -1.46 -5.40 15.95
N VAL A 158 -1.70 -5.95 14.75
CA VAL A 158 -2.66 -7.04 14.56
C VAL A 158 -2.26 -8.28 15.36
N LEU A 159 -0.97 -8.63 15.44
CA LEU A 159 -0.48 -9.75 16.24
C LEU A 159 -0.90 -9.62 17.72
N PRO A 160 -0.45 -8.60 18.49
CA PRO A 160 -0.78 -8.53 19.91
C PRO A 160 -2.29 -8.38 20.17
N ILE A 161 -3.02 -7.66 19.31
CA ILE A 161 -4.48 -7.51 19.43
C ILE A 161 -5.17 -8.86 19.23
N THR A 162 -4.80 -9.60 18.18
CA THR A 162 -5.43 -10.89 17.84
C THR A 162 -5.07 -11.96 18.86
N TYR A 163 -3.83 -11.99 19.33
CA TYR A 163 -3.39 -12.95 20.36
C TYR A 163 -4.12 -12.72 21.69
N LYS A 164 -4.31 -11.46 22.09
CA LYS A 164 -5.14 -11.12 23.25
C LYS A 164 -6.59 -11.54 23.05
N ALA A 165 -7.16 -11.28 21.87
CA ALA A 165 -8.54 -11.66 21.56
C ALA A 165 -8.77 -13.17 21.71
N TYR A 166 -7.91 -14.02 21.17
CA TYR A 166 -8.04 -15.48 21.32
C TYR A 166 -8.01 -15.92 22.79
N GLN A 167 -7.13 -15.35 23.60
CA GLN A 167 -7.04 -15.68 25.04
C GLN A 167 -8.26 -15.20 25.84
N GLU A 168 -8.86 -14.08 25.46
CA GLU A 168 -10.07 -13.58 26.10
C GLU A 168 -11.34 -14.29 25.62
N GLU A 169 -11.34 -14.73 24.36
CA GLU A 169 -12.44 -15.46 23.73
C GLU A 169 -12.54 -16.88 24.30
N ILE A 170 -11.40 -17.58 24.39
CA ILE A 170 -11.31 -18.98 24.82
C ILE A 170 -10.45 -19.06 26.09
N LEU A 171 -11.09 -18.99 27.25
CA LEU A 171 -10.40 -18.94 28.56
C LEU A 171 -9.70 -20.26 28.92
N THR A 172 -10.07 -21.34 28.26
CA THR A 172 -9.60 -22.71 28.50
C THR A 172 -8.50 -23.12 27.52
N LEU A 173 -7.89 -22.18 26.78
CA LEU A 173 -6.71 -22.46 25.97
C LEU A 173 -5.57 -22.99 26.84
N THR A 174 -5.03 -24.13 26.43
CA THR A 174 -3.80 -24.69 27.01
C THR A 174 -2.59 -23.83 26.64
N GLU A 175 -1.50 -23.97 27.39
CA GLU A 175 -0.25 -23.24 27.12
C GLU A 175 0.34 -23.59 25.75
N ASP A 176 0.22 -24.84 25.30
CA ASP A 176 0.73 -25.25 23.99
C ASP A 176 -0.10 -24.67 22.84
N GLN A 177 -1.42 -24.57 23.00
CA GLN A 177 -2.27 -23.87 22.03
C GLN A 177 -1.95 -22.38 21.98
N LYS A 178 -1.74 -21.72 23.13
CA LYS A 178 -1.31 -20.31 23.18
C LYS A 178 0.02 -20.10 22.44
N LYS A 179 1.02 -20.95 22.69
CA LYS A 179 2.31 -20.93 21.96
C LYS A 179 2.12 -21.12 20.46
N GLN A 180 1.27 -22.06 20.04
CA GLN A 180 1.03 -22.33 18.63
C GLN A 180 0.34 -21.14 17.93
N ILE A 181 -0.67 -20.53 18.58
CA ILE A 181 -1.33 -19.31 18.08
C ILE A 181 -0.31 -18.18 17.94
N LEU A 182 0.51 -17.95 18.96
CA LEU A 182 1.52 -16.90 18.93
C LEU A 182 2.55 -17.14 17.81
N SER A 183 3.00 -18.38 17.63
CA SER A 183 3.91 -18.77 16.55
C SER A 183 3.34 -18.45 15.16
N TRP A 184 2.10 -18.85 14.89
CA TRP A 184 1.44 -18.56 13.61
C TRP A 184 1.15 -17.09 13.39
N LEU A 185 0.76 -16.34 14.43
CA LEU A 185 0.57 -14.89 14.30
C LEU A 185 1.91 -14.17 14.09
N THR A 186 3.00 -14.69 14.65
CA THR A 186 4.37 -14.20 14.41
C THR A 186 4.76 -14.41 12.96
N GLU A 187 4.57 -15.62 12.42
CA GLU A 187 4.79 -15.95 11.00
C GLU A 187 3.95 -15.05 10.08
N ALA A 188 2.66 -14.86 10.41
CA ALA A 188 1.78 -13.96 9.68
C ALA A 188 2.29 -12.52 9.64
N ARG A 189 2.84 -12.04 10.76
CA ARG A 189 3.38 -10.68 10.87
C ARG A 189 4.63 -10.48 10.02
N GLU A 190 5.52 -11.48 9.94
CA GLU A 190 6.70 -11.39 9.07
C GLU A 190 6.29 -11.22 7.59
N HIS A 191 5.29 -11.99 7.14
CA HIS A 191 4.74 -11.80 5.78
C HIS A 191 3.99 -10.48 5.61
N ALA A 192 3.19 -10.08 6.60
CA ALA A 192 2.42 -8.84 6.53
C ALA A 192 3.33 -7.61 6.51
N MET A 193 4.45 -7.61 7.22
CA MET A 193 5.37 -6.48 7.24
C MET A 193 5.85 -6.08 5.84
N ASP A 194 6.02 -7.08 4.96
CA ASP A 194 6.50 -6.91 3.60
C ASP A 194 5.37 -6.72 2.57
N ALA A 195 4.10 -6.71 2.97
CA ALA A 195 2.99 -6.56 2.04
C ALA A 195 2.75 -5.10 1.59
N GLU A 196 2.34 -4.94 0.34
CA GLU A 196 2.24 -3.65 -0.38
C GLU A 196 1.23 -2.64 0.22
N SER A 197 0.16 -3.11 0.84
CA SER A 197 -0.94 -2.27 1.28
C SER A 197 -1.60 -2.80 2.55
N SER A 198 -2.37 -1.94 3.24
CA SER A 198 -3.10 -2.31 4.44
C SER A 198 -3.96 -3.56 4.24
N ASP A 199 -4.68 -3.64 3.13
CA ASP A 199 -5.55 -4.77 2.82
C ASP A 199 -4.75 -6.06 2.65
N LYS A 200 -3.59 -6.00 1.98
CA LYS A 200 -2.72 -7.17 1.84
C LYS A 200 -2.08 -7.59 3.16
N LYS A 201 -1.78 -6.65 4.04
CA LYS A 201 -1.33 -6.95 5.42
C LYS A 201 -2.42 -7.70 6.18
N HIS A 202 -3.64 -7.20 6.15
CA HIS A 202 -4.77 -7.86 6.79
C HIS A 202 -5.11 -9.22 6.17
N ALA A 203 -4.93 -9.38 4.85
CA ALA A 203 -5.13 -10.66 4.18
C ALA A 203 -4.16 -11.75 4.70
N TRP A 204 -2.90 -11.41 4.96
CA TRP A 204 -1.94 -12.33 5.58
C TRP A 204 -2.43 -12.79 6.96
N PHE A 205 -2.78 -11.86 7.84
CA PHE A 205 -3.35 -12.24 9.14
C PHE A 205 -4.66 -13.03 9.00
N GLY A 206 -5.52 -12.69 8.05
CA GLY A 206 -6.76 -13.43 7.77
C GLY A 206 -6.51 -14.89 7.44
N LYS A 207 -5.52 -15.18 6.59
CA LYS A 207 -5.09 -16.55 6.25
C LYS A 207 -4.68 -17.34 7.50
N TYR A 208 -3.83 -16.75 8.35
CA TYR A 208 -3.36 -17.42 9.56
C TYR A 208 -4.43 -17.54 10.64
N LYS A 209 -5.36 -16.58 10.76
CA LYS A 209 -6.54 -16.70 11.62
C LYS A 209 -7.45 -17.85 11.18
N GLY A 210 -7.65 -18.05 9.87
CA GLY A 210 -8.35 -19.23 9.36
C GLY A 210 -7.66 -20.53 9.77
N ARG A 211 -6.33 -20.60 9.65
CA ARG A 211 -5.52 -21.75 10.12
C ARG A 211 -5.69 -22.00 11.62
N ILE A 212 -5.62 -20.95 12.44
CA ILE A 212 -5.81 -21.03 13.90
C ILE A 212 -7.21 -21.55 14.22
N ASN A 213 -8.25 -21.03 13.57
CA ASN A 213 -9.63 -21.46 13.81
C ASN A 213 -9.80 -22.95 13.48
N ASN A 214 -9.27 -23.42 12.35
CA ASN A 214 -9.33 -24.84 11.99
C ASN A 214 -8.60 -25.71 13.03
N TYR A 215 -7.45 -25.27 13.52
CA TYR A 215 -6.70 -25.97 14.56
C TYR A 215 -7.48 -26.07 15.88
N LEU A 216 -8.10 -24.98 16.32
CA LEU A 216 -8.88 -24.95 17.56
C LEU A 216 -10.16 -25.76 17.45
N SER A 217 -10.87 -25.68 16.32
CA SER A 217 -12.04 -26.54 16.08
C SER A 217 -11.67 -28.01 16.06
N ALA A 218 -10.53 -28.39 15.45
CA ALA A 218 -10.03 -29.76 15.49
C ALA A 218 -9.64 -30.23 16.91
N ALA A 219 -9.27 -29.29 17.80
CA ALA A 219 -9.02 -29.55 19.21
C ALA A 219 -10.30 -29.61 20.07
N GLY A 220 -11.48 -29.48 19.47
CA GLY A 220 -12.78 -29.64 20.15
C GLY A 220 -13.43 -28.34 20.64
N TYR A 221 -12.86 -27.17 20.34
CA TYR A 221 -13.51 -25.90 20.70
C TYR A 221 -14.70 -25.59 19.78
N ASP A 222 -15.86 -25.32 20.39
CA ASP A 222 -16.99 -24.70 19.70
C ASP A 222 -16.77 -23.18 19.65
N LEU A 223 -16.09 -22.72 18.60
CA LEU A 223 -15.74 -21.31 18.42
C LEU A 223 -16.97 -20.39 18.35
N LYS A 224 -18.13 -20.89 17.91
CA LYS A 224 -19.36 -20.10 17.90
C LYS A 224 -19.85 -19.87 19.32
N LYS A 225 -19.86 -20.90 20.15
CA LYS A 225 -20.22 -20.80 21.57
C LYS A 225 -19.23 -19.93 22.34
N GLU A 226 -17.93 -20.12 22.15
CA GLU A 226 -16.89 -19.31 22.79
C GLU A 226 -17.05 -17.82 22.46
N GLY A 227 -17.32 -17.49 21.19
CA GLY A 227 -17.58 -16.12 20.76
C GLY A 227 -18.82 -15.49 21.42
N ILE A 228 -19.91 -16.25 21.57
CA ILE A 228 -21.13 -15.78 22.27
C ILE A 228 -20.84 -15.50 23.74
N GLU A 229 -20.14 -16.41 24.44
CA GLU A 229 -19.80 -16.22 25.84
C GLU A 229 -18.80 -15.08 26.03
N TRP A 230 -17.86 -14.90 25.11
CA TRP A 230 -16.95 -13.76 25.12
C TRP A 230 -17.69 -12.43 24.96
N GLU A 231 -18.66 -12.34 24.05
CA GLU A 231 -19.47 -11.14 23.89
C GLU A 231 -20.25 -10.81 25.17
N LYS A 232 -20.85 -11.81 25.83
CA LYS A 232 -21.50 -11.63 27.14
C LYS A 232 -20.52 -11.08 28.18
N ARG A 233 -19.32 -11.66 28.29
CA ARG A 233 -18.26 -11.18 29.21
C ARG A 233 -17.84 -9.74 28.90
N ARG A 234 -17.74 -9.37 27.62
CA ARG A 234 -17.40 -8.00 27.20
C ARG A 234 -18.50 -7.00 27.54
N LYS A 235 -19.77 -7.34 27.31
CA LYS A 235 -20.92 -6.48 27.68
C LYS A 235 -21.01 -6.27 29.18
N ALA A 236 -20.83 -7.33 29.97
CA ALA A 236 -20.82 -7.24 31.43
C ALA A 236 -19.70 -6.31 31.93
N LYS A 237 -18.49 -6.41 31.37
CA LYS A 237 -17.39 -5.48 31.72
C LYS A 237 -17.67 -4.03 31.31
N ALA A 238 -18.35 -3.81 30.19
CA ALA A 238 -18.64 -2.46 29.70
C ALA A 238 -19.78 -1.76 30.46
N GLY A 239 -20.73 -2.51 31.03
CA GLY A 239 -21.83 -1.96 31.83
C GLY A 239 -21.52 -1.78 33.32
N VAL A 240 -20.29 -2.12 33.76
CA VAL A 240 -19.80 -1.96 35.13
C VAL A 240 -18.87 -0.74 35.26
N ASN A 241 -18.49 -0.12 34.14
CA ASN A 241 -17.76 1.15 34.08
C ASN A 241 -18.70 2.31 33.76
#